data_AF-F0RU41-F1
#
_entry.id   AF-F0RU41-F1
#
_cell.length_a   1.000
_cell.length_b   1.000
_cell.length_c   1.000
_cell.angle_alpha   90.00
_cell.angle_beta   90.00
_cell.angle_gamma   90.00
#
_symmetry.space_group_name_H-M   'P 1'
#
loop_
_entity.id
_entity.type
_entity.pdbx_description
1 polymer ?
#
loop_
_entity_poly.entity_id
_entity_poly.type
_entity_poly.pdbx_seq_one_letter_code
_entity_poly.pdbx_strand_id
1 'polypeptide(L)'
;MYIKAFDKDLRGSESFQFEVGKTYTTKADNPVVWFHYGDKATTALCFYPKEDTRFCIVEPLGRTHTRYHHRCVTVKSFATDAIRIVRELSHDEVCRLLFEEHCPWWLANYLKPPFEVMAKYGNSLRGELAVSEILTKRSDLTVDQHLALLPKKHHLTVYKYHYRKTIAMQKLQCAAEPAQPTVNSMGVGAP
;
A
#
# COMPACT_ATOMS: atom_id res chain seq x y z
N MET A 1 -5.31 -21.18 8.35
CA MET A 1 -5.03 -20.50 7.07
C MET A 1 -3.69 -19.81 7.19
N TYR A 2 -2.79 -20.01 6.22
CA TYR A 2 -1.49 -19.33 6.19
C TYR A 2 -1.41 -18.44 4.95
N ILE A 3 -0.74 -17.31 5.07
CA ILE A 3 -0.67 -16.27 4.04
C ILE A 3 0.79 -15.93 3.76
N LYS A 4 1.16 -15.89 2.49
CA LYS A 4 2.44 -15.35 2.02
C LYS A 4 2.17 -14.13 1.15
N ALA A 5 2.99 -13.09 1.34
CA ALA A 5 3.01 -11.92 0.48
C ALA A 5 4.15 -12.05 -0.56
N PHE A 6 3.93 -11.45 -1.71
CA PHE A 6 4.80 -11.40 -2.87
C PHE A 6 4.81 -9.99 -3.44
N ASP A 7 5.75 -9.73 -4.34
CA ASP A 7 5.68 -8.53 -5.17
C ASP A 7 4.56 -8.62 -6.25
N LYS A 8 4.42 -7.56 -7.04
CA LYS A 8 3.43 -7.45 -8.12
C LYS A 8 3.49 -8.56 -9.16
N ASP A 9 4.66 -9.17 -9.34
CA ASP A 9 4.91 -10.21 -10.35
C ASP A 9 4.85 -11.62 -9.74
N LEU A 10 4.33 -11.74 -8.51
CA LEU A 10 4.27 -13.00 -7.74
C LEU A 10 5.66 -13.59 -7.45
N ARG A 11 6.64 -12.72 -7.21
CA ARG A 11 8.01 -13.13 -6.88
C ARG A 11 8.29 -12.97 -5.38
N GLY A 12 9.10 -13.90 -4.87
CA GLY A 12 9.62 -13.84 -3.52
C GLY A 12 11.00 -13.17 -3.45
N SER A 13 11.76 -13.48 -2.40
CA SER A 13 13.15 -13.05 -2.28
C SER A 13 13.98 -13.47 -3.48
N GLU A 14 15.02 -12.67 -3.79
CA GLU A 14 15.94 -12.90 -4.92
C GLU A 14 15.22 -13.09 -6.28
N SER A 15 14.03 -12.51 -6.43
CA SER A 15 13.21 -12.56 -7.65
C SER A 15 12.74 -13.96 -8.05
N PHE A 16 12.73 -14.95 -7.13
CA PHE A 16 12.21 -16.28 -7.46
C PHE A 16 10.73 -16.23 -7.81
N GLN A 17 10.39 -16.77 -8.98
CA GLN A 17 9.04 -16.77 -9.52
C GLN A 17 8.20 -17.90 -8.92
N PHE A 18 7.05 -17.53 -8.35
CA PHE A 18 6.03 -18.48 -7.93
C PHE A 18 4.86 -18.51 -8.92
N GLU A 19 4.08 -19.59 -8.84
CA GLU A 19 2.84 -19.78 -9.56
C GLU A 19 1.79 -20.35 -8.59
N VAL A 20 0.55 -19.89 -8.76
CA VAL A 20 -0.60 -20.42 -8.02
C VAL A 20 -0.87 -21.87 -8.44
N GLY A 21 -1.18 -22.73 -7.47
CA GLY A 21 -1.43 -24.16 -7.65
C GLY A 21 -0.17 -25.03 -7.65
N LYS A 22 1.04 -24.43 -7.60
CA LYS A 22 2.30 -25.17 -7.60
C LYS A 22 2.84 -25.42 -6.19
N THR A 23 3.66 -26.46 -6.10
CA THR A 23 4.39 -26.86 -4.90
C THR A 23 5.88 -26.66 -5.13
N TYR A 24 6.56 -26.14 -4.12
CA TYR A 24 7.97 -25.83 -4.13
C TYR A 24 8.65 -26.45 -2.92
N THR A 25 9.87 -26.92 -3.12
CA THR A 25 10.73 -27.48 -2.07
C THR A 25 12.12 -26.87 -2.16
N THR A 26 12.76 -26.63 -1.03
CA THR A 26 14.13 -26.11 -0.98
C THR A 26 14.98 -26.97 -0.05
N LYS A 27 16.23 -27.19 -0.44
CA LYS A 27 17.25 -27.80 0.42
C LYS A 27 18.10 -26.75 1.14
N ALA A 28 17.74 -25.46 1.02
CA ALA A 28 18.49 -24.40 1.66
C ALA A 28 18.43 -24.54 3.19
N ASP A 29 19.57 -24.43 3.84
CA ASP A 29 19.69 -24.47 5.31
C ASP A 29 18.84 -23.39 5.99
N ASN A 30 18.50 -22.32 5.26
CA ASN A 30 17.63 -21.25 5.73
C ASN A 30 16.40 -21.07 4.81
N PRO A 31 15.34 -21.87 4.99
CA PRO A 31 14.12 -21.79 4.18
C PRO A 31 13.37 -20.45 4.31
N VAL A 32 13.69 -19.64 5.32
CA VAL A 32 13.06 -18.33 5.59
C VAL A 32 13.26 -17.35 4.44
N VAL A 33 14.39 -17.42 3.74
CA VAL A 33 14.64 -16.55 2.59
C VAL A 33 13.55 -16.76 1.54
N TRP A 34 13.15 -18.01 1.30
CA TRP A 34 12.30 -18.37 0.17
C TRP A 34 10.84 -18.54 0.58
N PHE A 35 10.58 -19.32 1.62
CA PHE A 35 9.26 -19.86 1.95
C PHE A 35 8.79 -19.39 3.34
N HIS A 36 9.09 -18.14 3.71
CA HIS A 36 8.44 -17.51 4.86
C HIS A 36 6.97 -17.19 4.57
N TYR A 37 6.13 -17.27 5.60
CA TYR A 37 4.71 -16.97 5.58
C TYR A 37 4.23 -16.53 6.98
N GLY A 38 3.02 -15.98 7.05
CA GLY A 38 2.34 -15.60 8.28
C GLY A 38 1.06 -16.41 8.51
N ASP A 39 0.61 -16.43 9.76
CA ASP A 39 -0.74 -16.88 10.13
C ASP A 39 -1.80 -15.75 10.02
N LYS A 40 -1.34 -14.55 9.65
CA LYS A 40 -2.13 -13.31 9.53
C LYS A 40 -1.71 -12.53 8.29
N ALA A 41 -2.65 -11.78 7.71
CA ALA A 41 -2.40 -10.86 6.60
C ALA A 41 -1.46 -9.72 7.02
N THR A 42 -1.60 -9.24 8.26
CA THR A 42 -0.72 -8.24 8.88
C THR A 42 0.73 -8.69 8.92
N THR A 43 0.97 -9.95 9.30
CA THR A 43 2.31 -10.55 9.30
C THR A 43 2.87 -10.62 7.88
N ALA A 44 2.07 -11.05 6.90
CA ALA A 44 2.49 -11.12 5.51
C ALA A 44 2.84 -9.72 4.93
N LEU A 45 2.00 -8.72 5.20
CA LEU A 45 2.20 -7.33 4.77
C LEU A 45 3.46 -6.70 5.37
N CYS A 46 3.85 -7.07 6.59
CA CYS A 46 5.11 -6.60 7.19
C CYS A 46 6.36 -7.01 6.38
N PHE A 47 6.30 -8.09 5.60
CA PHE A 47 7.40 -8.51 4.73
C PHE A 47 7.45 -7.72 3.42
N TYR A 48 6.29 -7.37 2.89
CA TYR A 48 6.12 -6.64 1.63
C TYR A 48 5.13 -5.46 1.82
N PRO A 49 5.55 -4.35 2.46
CA PRO A 49 4.69 -3.20 2.66
C PRO A 49 4.68 -2.31 1.41
N LYS A 50 4.00 -2.76 0.34
CA LYS A 50 3.86 -2.02 -0.93
C LYS A 50 2.43 -2.08 -1.46
N GLU A 51 2.04 -1.08 -2.26
CA GLU A 51 0.69 -0.96 -2.85
C GLU A 51 0.30 -2.13 -3.76
N ASP A 52 1.28 -2.64 -4.50
CA ASP A 52 1.15 -3.71 -5.48
C ASP A 52 1.48 -5.09 -4.89
N THR A 53 1.46 -5.22 -3.57
CA THR A 53 1.73 -6.49 -2.88
C THR A 53 0.62 -7.49 -3.16
N ARG A 54 1.02 -8.69 -3.58
CA ARG A 54 0.10 -9.81 -3.83
C ARG A 54 0.12 -10.76 -2.65
N PHE A 55 -1.04 -11.31 -2.31
CA PHE A 55 -1.19 -12.20 -1.16
C PHE A 55 -1.75 -13.53 -1.63
N CYS A 56 -1.16 -14.63 -1.18
CA CYS A 56 -1.71 -15.96 -1.43
C CYS A 56 -1.91 -16.73 -0.15
N ILE A 57 -2.99 -17.53 -0.14
CA ILE A 57 -3.10 -18.64 0.79
C ILE A 57 -2.04 -19.66 0.42
N VAL A 58 -1.33 -20.16 1.43
CA VAL A 58 -0.29 -21.15 1.28
C VAL A 58 -0.52 -22.34 2.20
N GLU A 59 0.01 -23.48 1.80
CA GLU A 59 0.04 -24.70 2.59
C GLU A 59 1.50 -25.08 2.87
N PRO A 60 1.97 -25.01 4.12
CA PRO A 60 3.26 -25.58 4.47
C PRO A 60 3.17 -27.11 4.46
N LEU A 61 4.01 -27.75 3.66
CA LEU A 61 4.06 -29.21 3.50
C LEU A 61 5.29 -29.84 4.17
N GLY A 62 6.17 -28.99 4.68
CA GLY A 62 7.48 -29.37 5.20
C GLY A 62 7.65 -29.05 6.67
N ARG A 63 8.90 -29.06 7.12
CA ARG A 63 9.26 -28.74 8.51
C ARG A 63 9.04 -27.26 8.75
N THR A 64 8.25 -26.92 9.76
CA THR A 64 7.95 -25.54 10.09
C THR A 64 8.92 -24.98 11.13
N HIS A 65 9.51 -23.85 10.83
CA HIS A 65 10.35 -23.05 11.71
C HIS A 65 9.59 -21.78 12.11
N THR A 66 9.54 -21.46 13.41
CA THR A 66 8.89 -20.24 13.92
C THR A 66 9.92 -19.15 14.18
N ARG A 67 9.59 -17.90 13.88
CA ARG A 67 10.42 -16.74 14.20
C ARG A 67 9.56 -15.58 14.69
N TYR A 68 10.20 -14.69 15.46
CA TYR A 68 9.63 -13.40 15.80
C TYR A 68 10.42 -12.32 15.07
N HIS A 69 9.72 -11.43 14.40
CA HIS A 69 10.32 -10.30 13.69
C HIS A 69 9.82 -8.99 14.28
N HIS A 70 10.74 -8.05 14.43
CA HIS A 70 10.46 -6.66 14.75
C HIS A 70 10.89 -5.82 13.54
N ARG A 71 9.98 -5.59 12.59
CA ARG A 71 10.21 -4.66 11.47
C ARG A 71 9.32 -3.44 11.64
N CYS A 72 8.03 -3.64 11.39
CA CYS A 72 7.00 -2.63 11.46
C CYS A 72 6.21 -2.75 12.76
N VAL A 73 5.85 -3.99 13.11
CA VAL A 73 5.32 -4.39 14.41
C VAL A 73 5.95 -5.72 14.80
N THR A 74 5.83 -6.09 16.06
CA THR A 74 6.22 -7.44 16.52
C THR A 74 5.26 -8.46 15.92
N VAL A 75 5.76 -9.33 15.04
CA VAL A 75 4.98 -10.38 14.40
C VAL A 75 5.62 -11.75 14.59
N LYS A 76 4.78 -12.77 14.79
CA LYS A 76 5.17 -14.17 14.72
C LYS A 76 5.07 -14.59 13.26
N SER A 77 6.16 -15.09 12.69
CA SER A 77 6.22 -15.62 11.33
C SER A 77 6.68 -17.07 11.33
N PHE A 78 6.53 -17.70 10.18
CA PHE A 78 6.87 -19.08 9.95
C PHE A 78 7.67 -19.22 8.67
N ALA A 79 8.45 -20.29 8.56
CA ALA A 79 9.09 -20.72 7.32
C ALA A 79 9.04 -22.23 7.21
N THR A 80 9.07 -22.75 5.99
CA THR A 80 8.99 -24.19 5.70
C THR A 80 9.97 -24.55 4.59
N ASP A 81 10.50 -25.77 4.57
CA ASP A 81 11.32 -26.28 3.45
C ASP A 81 10.47 -26.77 2.26
N ALA A 82 9.15 -26.95 2.45
CA ALA A 82 8.20 -27.26 1.38
C ALA A 82 6.90 -26.46 1.52
N ILE A 83 6.43 -25.84 0.43
CA ILE A 83 5.24 -24.97 0.41
C ILE A 83 4.43 -25.15 -0.87
N ARG A 84 3.10 -25.12 -0.74
CA ARG A 84 2.17 -25.04 -1.86
C ARG A 84 1.50 -23.66 -1.91
N ILE A 85 1.50 -23.02 -3.07
CA ILE A 85 0.76 -21.77 -3.28
C ILE A 85 -0.65 -22.17 -3.68
N VAL A 86 -1.64 -21.97 -2.81
CA VAL A 86 -2.98 -22.55 -3.00
C VAL A 86 -3.82 -21.67 -3.92
N ARG A 87 -4.00 -20.40 -3.55
CA ARG A 87 -4.75 -19.41 -4.32
C ARG A 87 -4.33 -18.01 -3.96
N GLU A 88 -4.57 -17.08 -4.86
CA GLU A 88 -4.46 -15.66 -4.59
C GLU A 88 -5.69 -15.14 -3.82
N LEU A 89 -5.46 -14.15 -2.96
CA LEU A 89 -6.48 -13.38 -2.27
C LEU A 89 -6.76 -12.11 -3.05
N SER A 90 -8.03 -11.74 -3.21
CA SER A 90 -8.38 -10.44 -3.78
C SER A 90 -7.99 -9.29 -2.84
N HIS A 91 -7.87 -8.08 -3.39
CA HIS A 91 -7.59 -6.88 -2.59
C HIS A 91 -8.63 -6.67 -1.48
N ASP A 92 -9.92 -6.88 -1.77
CA ASP A 92 -11.00 -6.79 -0.80
C ASP A 92 -10.91 -7.86 0.30
N GLU A 93 -10.51 -9.09 -0.04
CA GLU A 93 -10.27 -10.15 0.94
C GLU A 93 -9.16 -9.74 1.91
N VAL A 94 -8.04 -9.24 1.39
CA VAL A 94 -6.90 -8.79 2.20
C VAL A 94 -7.29 -7.61 3.10
N CYS A 95 -7.95 -6.61 2.54
CA CYS A 95 -8.42 -5.44 3.27
C CYS A 95 -9.32 -5.80 4.46
N ARG A 96 -10.23 -6.76 4.25
CA ARG A 96 -11.11 -7.29 5.31
C ARG A 96 -10.32 -8.03 6.39
N LEU A 97 -9.38 -8.90 6.01
CA LEU A 97 -8.52 -9.60 6.97
C LEU A 97 -7.70 -8.62 7.82
N LEU A 98 -7.09 -7.61 7.20
CA LEU A 98 -6.32 -6.59 7.93
C LEU A 98 -7.19 -5.82 8.94
N PHE A 99 -8.46 -5.57 8.59
CA PHE A 99 -9.40 -4.90 9.48
C PHE A 99 -9.78 -5.79 10.67
N GLU A 100 -10.11 -7.05 10.40
CA GLU A 100 -10.43 -8.07 11.43
C GLU A 100 -9.24 -8.32 12.37
N GLU A 101 -8.01 -8.24 11.86
CA GLU A 101 -6.78 -8.42 12.63
C GLU A 101 -6.38 -7.18 13.44
N HIS A 102 -7.14 -6.08 13.35
CA HIS A 102 -6.79 -4.78 13.91
C HIS A 102 -5.39 -4.31 13.48
N CYS A 103 -5.04 -4.54 12.21
CA CYS A 103 -3.79 -4.07 11.63
C CYS A 103 -3.63 -2.56 11.83
N PRO A 104 -2.47 -2.08 12.30
CA PRO A 104 -2.23 -0.64 12.39
C PRO A 104 -2.46 0.05 11.05
N TRP A 105 -3.23 1.13 11.06
CA TRP A 105 -3.63 1.84 9.86
C TRP A 105 -2.46 2.21 8.95
N TRP A 106 -1.38 2.77 9.52
CA TRP A 106 -0.21 3.20 8.75
C TRP A 106 0.42 2.05 7.96
N LEU A 107 0.28 0.81 8.44
CA LEU A 107 0.72 -0.40 7.73
C LEU A 107 -0.31 -0.82 6.68
N ALA A 108 -1.60 -0.89 7.02
CA ALA A 108 -2.65 -1.22 6.05
C ALA A 108 -2.71 -0.21 4.87
N ASN A 109 -2.36 1.05 5.11
CA ASN A 109 -2.36 2.13 4.12
C ASN A 109 -1.36 1.90 2.98
N TYR A 110 -0.35 1.04 3.15
CA TYR A 110 0.51 0.65 2.03
C TYR A 110 -0.29 0.08 0.87
N LEU A 111 -1.39 -0.64 1.12
CA LEU A 111 -2.26 -1.22 0.10
C LEU A 111 -3.27 -0.24 -0.51
N LYS A 112 -3.26 1.04 -0.08
CA LYS A 112 -4.28 2.05 -0.40
C LYS A 112 -5.72 1.50 -0.41
N PRO A 113 -6.27 1.06 0.74
CA PRO A 113 -7.64 0.54 0.80
C PRO A 113 -8.67 1.55 0.25
N PRO A 114 -9.75 1.10 -0.41
CA PRO A 114 -10.86 1.98 -0.80
C PRO A 114 -11.40 2.77 0.40
N PHE A 115 -11.99 3.93 0.14
CA PHE A 115 -12.54 4.80 1.18
C PHE A 115 -13.53 4.06 2.09
N GLU A 116 -14.38 3.20 1.53
CA GLU A 116 -15.40 2.43 2.24
C GLU A 116 -14.77 1.45 3.22
N VAL A 117 -13.61 0.90 2.87
CA VAL A 117 -12.82 0.04 3.78
C VAL A 117 -12.20 0.89 4.87
N MET A 118 -11.56 2.02 4.52
CA MET A 118 -10.94 2.92 5.50
C MET A 118 -11.98 3.41 6.52
N ALA A 119 -13.17 3.80 6.07
CA ALA A 119 -14.24 4.29 6.95
C ALA A 119 -14.60 3.28 8.05
N LYS A 120 -14.45 1.96 7.80
CA LYS A 120 -14.67 0.91 8.79
C LYS A 120 -13.62 0.88 9.90
N TYR A 121 -12.37 1.30 9.62
CA TYR A 121 -11.29 1.39 10.64
C TYR A 121 -11.62 2.39 11.76
N GLY A 122 -12.57 3.31 11.55
CA GLY A 122 -13.19 4.12 12.58
C GLY A 122 -12.18 4.94 13.40
N ASN A 123 -12.17 4.74 14.73
CA ASN A 123 -11.31 5.51 15.63
C ASN A 123 -9.81 5.18 15.50
N SER A 124 -9.45 4.05 14.89
CA SER A 124 -8.03 3.65 14.73
C SER A 124 -7.27 4.51 13.72
N LEU A 125 -7.99 5.27 12.89
CA LEU A 125 -7.43 6.26 11.94
C LEU A 125 -7.02 7.59 12.59
N ARG A 126 -7.24 7.76 13.90
CA ARG A 126 -7.14 9.07 14.58
C ARG A 126 -5.78 9.22 15.29
N GLY A 127 -5.15 10.38 15.12
CA GLY A 127 -3.85 10.74 15.69
C GLY A 127 -3.12 11.71 14.77
N GLU A 128 -2.22 12.55 15.29
CA GLU A 128 -1.57 13.59 14.47
C GLU A 128 -0.76 13.01 13.30
N LEU A 129 -0.07 11.89 13.51
CA LEU A 129 0.64 11.17 12.45
C LEU A 129 -0.33 10.60 11.40
N ALA A 130 -1.42 9.98 11.83
CA ALA A 130 -2.42 9.41 10.93
C ALA A 130 -3.12 10.49 10.08
N VAL A 131 -3.36 11.68 10.62
CA VAL A 131 -3.92 12.82 9.88
C VAL A 131 -2.99 13.24 8.74
N SER A 132 -1.70 13.40 9.03
CA SER A 132 -0.70 13.75 8.01
C SER A 132 -0.60 12.68 6.94
N GLU A 133 -0.55 11.40 7.33
CA GLU A 133 -0.49 10.29 6.38
C GLU A 133 -1.73 10.18 5.51
N ILE A 134 -2.93 10.35 6.06
CA ILE A 134 -4.17 10.33 5.26
C ILE A 134 -4.12 11.47 4.25
N LEU A 135 -3.85 12.71 4.65
CA LEU A 135 -3.83 13.84 3.73
C LEU A 135 -2.76 13.72 2.64
N THR A 136 -1.56 13.25 2.99
CA THR A 136 -0.42 13.24 2.05
C THR A 136 -0.35 11.98 1.21
N LYS A 137 -0.56 10.80 1.81
CA LYS A 137 -0.47 9.51 1.10
C LYS A 137 -1.77 9.13 0.42
N ARG A 138 -2.91 9.68 0.86
CA ARG A 138 -4.23 9.49 0.24
C ARG A 138 -4.75 10.74 -0.46
N SER A 139 -3.84 11.37 -1.22
CA SER A 139 -4.16 12.53 -2.05
C SER A 139 -5.18 12.24 -3.17
N ASP A 140 -5.48 10.96 -3.42
CA ASP A 140 -6.57 10.47 -4.28
C ASP A 140 -7.97 10.76 -3.73
N LEU A 141 -8.11 10.95 -2.42
CA LEU A 141 -9.41 11.19 -1.80
C LEU A 141 -9.91 12.62 -2.02
N THR A 142 -11.23 12.74 -2.14
CA THR A 142 -11.92 14.03 -2.21
C THR A 142 -11.87 14.79 -0.88
N VAL A 143 -12.25 16.07 -0.91
CA VAL A 143 -12.42 16.88 0.29
C VAL A 143 -13.38 16.21 1.27
N ASP A 144 -14.55 15.78 0.80
CA ASP A 144 -15.59 15.19 1.64
C ASP A 144 -15.16 13.86 2.26
N GLN A 145 -14.44 13.02 1.51
CA GLN A 145 -13.88 11.77 2.03
C GLN A 145 -12.83 12.04 3.13
N HIS A 146 -11.95 13.02 2.95
CA HIS A 146 -11.02 13.43 4.01
C HIS A 146 -11.75 13.94 5.26
N LEU A 147 -12.80 14.75 5.09
CA LEU A 147 -13.60 15.24 6.21
C LEU A 147 -14.34 14.12 6.94
N ALA A 148 -14.78 13.08 6.23
CA ALA A 148 -15.46 11.91 6.80
C ALA A 148 -14.51 11.01 7.61
N LEU A 149 -13.26 10.84 7.18
CA LEU A 149 -12.27 10.01 7.90
C LEU A 149 -11.67 10.72 9.12
N LEU A 150 -11.57 12.05 9.07
CA LEU A 150 -10.83 12.84 10.07
C LEU A 150 -11.76 13.51 11.10
N PRO A 151 -11.37 13.56 12.38
CA PRO A 151 -12.11 14.29 13.40
C PRO A 151 -12.32 15.77 13.05
N LYS A 152 -13.46 16.34 13.46
CA LYS A 152 -13.84 17.75 13.20
C LYS A 152 -12.74 18.77 13.52
N LYS A 153 -11.95 18.55 14.58
CA LYS A 153 -10.82 19.41 14.97
C LYS A 153 -9.76 19.57 13.88
N HIS A 154 -9.69 18.65 12.92
CA HIS A 154 -8.74 18.69 11.80
C HIS A 154 -9.36 19.21 10.49
N HIS A 155 -10.65 19.53 10.44
CA HIS A 155 -11.33 19.96 9.20
C HIS A 155 -10.70 21.21 8.58
N LEU A 156 -10.28 22.19 9.40
CA LEU A 156 -9.55 23.35 8.89
C LEU A 156 -8.24 22.97 8.19
N THR A 157 -7.53 21.96 8.69
CA THR A 157 -6.31 21.43 8.06
C THR A 157 -6.63 20.77 6.72
N VAL A 158 -7.73 20.02 6.63
CA VAL A 158 -8.22 19.41 5.38
C VAL A 158 -8.47 20.49 4.31
N TYR A 159 -9.21 21.55 4.65
CA TYR A 159 -9.48 22.65 3.72
C TYR A 159 -8.20 23.36 3.29
N LYS A 160 -7.29 23.66 4.22
CA LYS A 160 -5.99 24.29 3.90
C LYS A 160 -5.15 23.42 2.97
N TYR A 161 -5.14 22.10 3.18
CA TYR A 161 -4.43 21.15 2.33
C TYR A 161 -4.96 21.19 0.89
N HIS A 162 -6.27 21.04 0.71
CA HIS A 162 -6.90 21.01 -0.62
C HIS A 162 -6.81 22.37 -1.32
N TYR A 163 -6.97 23.48 -0.61
CA TYR A 163 -6.76 24.82 -1.17
C TYR A 163 -5.34 24.97 -1.73
N ARG A 164 -4.31 24.60 -0.95
CA ARG A 164 -2.92 24.64 -1.40
C ARG A 164 -2.67 23.74 -2.61
N LYS A 165 -3.26 22.55 -2.63
CA LYS A 165 -3.19 21.60 -3.75
C LYS A 165 -3.77 22.22 -5.03
N THR A 166 -4.96 22.84 -4.94
CA THR A 166 -5.60 23.52 -6.09
C THR A 166 -4.74 24.66 -6.62
N ILE A 167 -4.21 25.54 -5.76
CA ILE A 167 -3.34 26.63 -6.17
C ILE A 167 -2.06 26.10 -6.84
N ALA A 168 -1.47 25.02 -6.31
CA ALA A 168 -0.29 24.40 -6.91
C ALA A 168 -0.58 23.84 -8.31
N MET A 169 -1.72 23.18 -8.50
CA MET A 169 -2.14 22.66 -9.81
C MET A 169 -2.40 23.78 -10.82
N GLN A 170 -3.05 24.88 -10.40
CA GLN A 170 -3.26 26.06 -11.25
C GLN A 170 -1.94 26.68 -11.71
N LYS A 171 -0.96 26.81 -10.80
CA LYS A 171 0.38 27.33 -11.15
C LYS A 171 1.12 26.43 -12.14
N LEU A 172 0.99 25.11 -12.01
CA LEU A 172 1.57 24.15 -12.95
C LEU A 172 0.94 24.25 -14.34
N GLN A 173 -0.39 24.46 -14.42
CA GLN A 173 -1.09 24.66 -15.68
C GLN A 173 -0.66 25.96 -16.37
N CYS A 174 -0.60 27.08 -15.64
CA CYS A 174 -0.11 28.35 -16.19
C CYS A 174 1.37 28.30 -16.63
N ALA A 175 2.19 27.44 -16.03
CA ALA A 175 3.59 27.26 -16.44
C ALA A 175 3.77 26.32 -17.65
N ALA A 176 2.75 25.53 -17.99
CA ALA A 176 2.79 24.55 -19.07
C ALA A 176 2.14 25.06 -20.39
N GLU A 177 1.52 26.24 -20.38
CA GLU A 177 1.05 26.88 -21.60
C GLU A 177 2.26 27.30 -22.47
N PRO A 178 2.34 26.89 -23.75
CA PRO A 178 3.45 27.30 -24.61
C PRO A 178 3.38 28.81 -24.82
N ALA A 179 4.54 29.47 -24.70
CA ALA A 179 4.67 30.88 -25.03
C ALA A 179 4.06 31.12 -26.42
N GLN A 180 3.03 31.98 -26.49
CA GLN A 180 2.47 32.40 -27.77
C GLN A 180 3.61 32.97 -28.63
N PRO A 181 3.69 32.62 -29.93
CA PRO A 181 4.68 33.23 -30.80
C PRO A 181 4.39 34.73 -30.86
N THR A 182 5.31 35.54 -30.35
CA THR A 182 5.30 36.99 -30.51
C THR A 182 5.31 37.30 -31.99
N VAL A 183 4.15 37.69 -32.52
CA VAL A 183 4.02 38.26 -33.86
C VAL A 183 4.73 39.62 -33.80
N ASN A 184 5.95 39.68 -34.31
CA ASN A 184 6.64 40.94 -34.58
C ASN A 184 5.81 41.73 -35.60
N SER A 185 5.09 42.73 -35.13
CA SER A 185 4.34 43.66 -35.96
C SER A 185 5.31 44.59 -36.71
N MET A 186 5.34 44.38 -38.02
CA MET A 186 5.38 45.39 -39.09
C MET A 186 6.58 46.35 -39.12
N GLY A 187 7.46 46.08 -40.08
CA GLY A 187 8.37 47.05 -40.64
C GLY A 187 7.60 48.27 -41.17
N VAL A 188 8.00 49.44 -40.70
CA VAL A 188 7.54 50.73 -41.17
C VAL A 188 8.18 50.97 -42.53
N GLY A 189 7.35 50.99 -43.57
CA GLY A 189 7.71 51.52 -44.86
C GLY A 189 7.46 53.02 -44.95
N ALA A 190 8.19 53.62 -45.90
CA ALA A 190 7.98 54.90 -46.58
C ALA A 190 8.94 56.05 -46.20
N PRO A 191 9.16 57.02 -47.10
CA PRO A 191 9.00 57.03 -48.57
C PRO A 191 10.33 57.10 -49.34
#